data_AF-A0AAD6ZVA6-F1
#
_entry.id   AF-A0AAD6ZVA6-F1
#
_cell.length_a   1.000
_cell.length_b   1.000
_cell.length_c   1.000
_cell.angle_alpha   90.00
_cell.angle_beta   90.00
_cell.angle_gamma   90.00
#
_symmetry.space_group_name_H-M   'P 1'
#
loop_
_entity.id
_entity.type
_entity.pdbx_description
1 polymer ?
#
loop_
_entity_poly.entity_id
_entity_poly.type
_entity_poly.pdbx_seq_one_letter_code
_entity_poly.pdbx_strand_id
1 'polypeptide(L)'
;ENMAEVVWKTLDDYKLTGRVIAFMMDNATNNDTLVEAIERKCAENNIKFSAKHSRLRCMPHTVHLAVLQLLETIGAVEKASKKHTVPYQDSVTVPPDAEDLDESEEAIAVDDDDDDTATLMPLGIKASFKLRSVIRAVRSSPQRRQRWYQIISPANIKAGVHMLILDVKT
;
A
#
# COMPACT_ATOMS: atom_id res chain seq x y z
N GLU A 1 -23.34 10.51 13.75
CA GLU A 1 -23.05 9.55 14.83
C GLU A 1 -21.53 9.51 15.03
N ASN A 2 -21.03 9.56 16.27
CA ASN A 2 -19.58 9.55 16.51
C ASN A 2 -19.08 8.10 16.41
N MET A 3 -18.19 7.82 15.46
CA MET A 3 -17.65 6.47 15.21
C MET A 3 -17.07 5.83 16.48
N ALA A 4 -16.45 6.63 17.37
CA ALA A 4 -15.94 6.14 18.64
C ALA A 4 -17.02 5.65 19.60
N GLU A 5 -18.21 6.28 19.59
CA GLU A 5 -19.33 5.87 20.45
C GLU A 5 -19.91 4.53 19.99
N VAL A 6 -20.06 4.34 18.67
CA VAL A 6 -20.52 3.08 18.08
C VAL A 6 -19.53 1.96 18.38
N VAL A 7 -18.23 2.21 18.19
CA VAL A 7 -17.17 1.24 18.52
C VAL A 7 -17.18 0.91 20.00
N TRP A 8 -17.22 1.92 20.88
CA TRP A 8 -17.24 1.71 22.33
C TRP A 8 -18.44 0.89 22.78
N LYS A 9 -19.65 1.24 22.31
CA LYS A 9 -20.87 0.49 22.61
C LYS A 9 -20.75 -0.97 22.17
N THR A 10 -20.22 -1.21 20.98
CA THR A 10 -19.97 -2.57 20.49
C THR A 10 -19.00 -3.32 21.41
N LEU A 11 -17.90 -2.70 21.85
CA LEU A 11 -16.98 -3.34 22.78
C LEU A 11 -17.64 -3.70 24.13
N ASP A 12 -18.53 -2.85 24.63
CA ASP A 12 -19.27 -3.14 25.87
C ASP A 12 -20.32 -4.23 25.68
N ASP A 13 -21.06 -4.21 24.57
CA ASP A 13 -22.06 -5.22 24.23
C ASP A 13 -21.43 -6.62 24.18
N TYR A 14 -20.22 -6.74 23.62
CA TYR A 14 -19.46 -8.00 23.55
C TYR A 14 -18.53 -8.26 24.75
N LYS A 15 -18.52 -7.40 25.77
CA LYS A 15 -17.64 -7.53 26.95
C LYS A 15 -16.16 -7.64 26.61
N LEU A 16 -15.76 -6.90 25.58
CA LEU A 16 -14.38 -6.77 25.09
C LEU A 16 -13.68 -5.52 25.65
N THR A 17 -14.38 -4.66 26.39
CA THR A 17 -13.82 -3.51 27.08
C THR A 17 -12.65 -3.94 27.96
N GLY A 18 -11.47 -3.33 27.76
CA GLY A 18 -10.23 -3.68 28.47
C GLY A 18 -9.49 -4.91 27.93
N ARG A 19 -10.02 -5.59 26.90
CA ARG A 19 -9.34 -6.70 26.21
C ARG A 19 -8.74 -6.29 24.87
N VAL A 20 -9.16 -5.15 24.33
CA VAL A 20 -8.62 -4.60 23.07
C VAL A 20 -7.25 -3.98 23.34
N ILE A 21 -6.23 -4.51 22.65
CA ILE A 21 -4.84 -4.05 22.79
C ILE A 21 -4.49 -3.04 21.68
N ALA A 22 -5.08 -3.18 20.49
CA ALA A 22 -4.79 -2.32 19.35
C ALA A 22 -5.92 -2.30 18.32
N PHE A 23 -5.97 -1.23 17.53
CA PHE A 23 -6.82 -1.05 16.36
C PHE A 23 -5.95 -1.03 15.09
N MET A 24 -6.25 -1.90 14.12
CA MET A 24 -5.64 -1.86 12.80
C MET A 24 -6.58 -1.13 11.84
N MET A 25 -6.19 0.05 11.40
CA MET A 25 -7.05 0.96 10.63
C MET A 25 -6.30 1.52 9.42
N ASP A 26 -7.01 2.08 8.44
CA ASP A 26 -6.35 2.76 7.32
C ASP A 26 -5.61 4.03 7.76
N ASN A 27 -4.93 4.70 6.83
CA ASN A 27 -4.10 5.86 7.15
C ASN A 27 -4.90 7.17 7.25
N ALA A 28 -6.23 7.13 7.29
CA ALA A 28 -7.05 8.32 7.45
C ALA A 28 -6.87 8.95 8.83
N THR A 29 -6.81 10.28 8.88
CA THR A 29 -6.55 11.06 10.10
C THR A 29 -7.73 11.02 11.09
N ASN A 30 -8.95 10.77 10.62
CA ASN A 30 -10.11 10.59 11.49
C ASN A 30 -9.98 9.35 12.40
N ASN A 31 -9.18 8.35 12.01
CA ASN A 31 -8.88 7.19 12.85
C ASN A 31 -8.02 7.58 14.06
N ASP A 32 -7.18 8.61 13.95
CA ASP A 32 -6.42 9.11 15.10
C ASP A 32 -7.39 9.67 16.15
N THR A 33 -8.36 10.48 15.72
CA THR A 33 -9.42 11.02 16.59
C THR A 33 -10.28 9.91 17.22
N LEU A 34 -10.55 8.82 16.49
CA LEU A 34 -11.29 7.67 17.02
C LEU A 34 -10.52 7.02 18.18
N VAL A 35 -9.24 6.70 17.98
CA VAL A 35 -8.46 5.97 18.99
C VAL A 35 -8.20 6.86 20.22
N GLU A 36 -8.03 8.18 20.04
CA GLU A 36 -7.97 9.14 21.14
C GLU A 36 -9.28 9.20 21.95
N ALA A 37 -10.43 9.12 21.29
CA ALA A 37 -11.72 9.05 21.97
C ALA A 37 -11.89 7.73 22.75
N ILE A 38 -11.41 6.60 22.21
CA ILE A 38 -11.38 5.31 22.91
C ILE A 38 -10.44 5.36 24.12
N GLU A 39 -9.28 6.00 24.02
CA GLU A 39 -8.36 6.20 25.16
C GLU A 39 -9.04 6.94 26.31
N ARG A 40 -9.82 7.98 26.02
CA ARG A 40 -10.59 8.72 27.03
C ARG A 40 -11.63 7.85 27.72
N LYS A 41 -12.39 7.06 26.95
CA LYS A 41 -13.37 6.11 27.49
C LYS A 41 -12.71 5.02 28.34
N CYS A 42 -11.55 4.52 27.92
CA CYS A 42 -10.74 3.60 28.72
C CYS A 42 -10.33 4.23 30.06
N ALA A 43 -9.87 5.49 30.05
CA ALA A 43 -9.49 6.21 31.27
C ALA A 43 -10.67 6.39 32.23
N GLU A 44 -11.86 6.74 31.71
CA GLU A 44 -13.12 6.82 32.50
C GLU A 44 -13.49 5.49 33.17
N ASN A 45 -13.07 4.37 32.59
CA ASN A 45 -13.33 3.02 33.08
C ASN A 45 -12.12 2.37 33.80
N ASN A 46 -11.09 3.15 34.15
CA ASN A 46 -9.86 2.68 34.80
C ASN A 46 -9.08 1.61 34.00
N ILE A 47 -9.16 1.67 32.67
CA ILE A 47 -8.46 0.76 31.75
C ILE A 47 -7.21 1.46 31.23
N LYS A 48 -6.05 0.81 31.39
CA LYS A 48 -4.80 1.30 30.82
C LYS A 48 -4.78 1.03 29.31
N PHE A 49 -4.91 2.08 28.52
CA PHE A 49 -4.85 2.05 27.06
C PHE A 49 -4.06 3.26 26.59
N SER A 50 -3.30 3.12 25.49
CA SER A 50 -2.55 4.25 24.91
C SER A 50 -2.83 4.37 23.42
N ALA A 51 -3.43 5.46 22.99
CA ALA A 51 -3.78 5.67 21.59
C ALA A 51 -2.54 5.59 20.68
N LYS A 52 -1.45 6.21 21.13
CA LYS A 52 -0.15 6.23 20.43
C LYS A 52 0.42 4.83 20.18
N HIS A 53 0.30 3.93 21.15
CA HIS A 53 0.86 2.58 21.06
C HIS A 53 -0.10 1.54 20.48
N SER A 54 -1.39 1.88 20.45
CA SER A 54 -2.47 0.96 20.08
C SER A 54 -3.06 1.25 18.70
N ARG A 55 -2.65 2.34 18.03
CA ARG A 55 -3.05 2.64 16.65
C ARG A 55 -2.06 2.02 15.66
N LEU A 56 -2.49 0.93 15.02
CA LEU A 56 -1.75 0.26 13.94
C LEU A 56 -2.30 0.69 12.57
N ARG A 57 -1.42 0.79 11.59
CA ARG A 57 -1.79 1.05 10.19
C ARG A 57 -2.06 -0.25 9.46
N CYS A 58 -3.08 -0.24 8.61
CA CYS A 58 -3.43 -1.35 7.74
C CYS A 58 -2.30 -1.59 6.72
N MET A 59 -1.68 -2.76 6.80
CA MET A 59 -0.59 -3.18 5.92
C MET A 59 -1.00 -3.17 4.44
N PRO A 60 -2.11 -3.82 4.03
CA PRO A 60 -2.59 -3.77 2.65
C PRO A 60 -2.78 -2.34 2.12
N HIS A 61 -3.38 -1.45 2.92
CA HIS A 61 -3.57 -0.05 2.52
C HIS A 61 -2.24 0.68 2.35
N THR A 62 -1.27 0.44 3.23
CA THR A 62 0.07 1.05 3.14
C THR A 62 0.81 0.59 1.89
N VAL A 63 0.76 -0.71 1.58
CA VAL A 63 1.38 -1.27 0.36
C VAL A 63 0.71 -0.71 -0.89
N HIS A 64 -0.63 -0.64 -0.91
CA HIS A 64 -1.38 -0.07 -2.02
C HIS A 64 -0.97 1.38 -2.31
N LEU A 65 -0.92 2.24 -1.28
CA LEU A 65 -0.46 3.62 -1.43
C LEU A 65 0.98 3.73 -1.94
N ALA A 66 1.88 2.86 -1.44
CA ALA A 66 3.28 2.84 -1.89
C ALA A 66 3.39 2.44 -3.38
N VAL A 67 2.63 1.43 -3.81
CA VAL A 67 2.59 0.98 -5.21
C VAL A 67 2.01 2.06 -6.10
N LEU A 68 0.91 2.71 -5.73
CA LEU A 68 0.33 3.82 -6.50
C LEU A 68 1.34 4.95 -6.70
N GLN A 69 2.00 5.39 -5.62
CA GLN A 69 3.02 6.44 -5.71
C GLN A 69 4.18 6.05 -6.63
N LEU A 70 4.63 4.79 -6.58
CA LEU A 70 5.66 4.28 -7.48
C LEU A 70 5.20 4.32 -8.94
N LEU A 71 4.00 3.81 -9.22
CA LEU A 71 3.43 3.75 -10.57
C LEU A 71 3.23 5.13 -11.18
N GLU A 72 2.77 6.10 -10.40
CA GLU A 72 2.68 7.51 -10.81
C GLU A 72 4.06 8.09 -11.12
N THR A 73 5.07 7.78 -10.30
CA THR A 73 6.43 8.33 -10.44
C THR A 73 7.13 7.82 -11.70
N ILE A 74 6.90 6.55 -12.07
CA ILE A 74 7.41 6.00 -13.34
C ILE A 74 6.49 6.35 -14.54
N GLY A 75 5.40 7.07 -14.31
CA GLY A 75 4.42 7.43 -15.33
C GLY A 75 3.68 6.22 -15.92
N ALA A 76 3.57 5.11 -15.20
CA ALA A 76 2.75 3.98 -15.60
C ALA A 76 1.25 4.29 -15.46
N VAL A 77 0.91 5.11 -14.46
CA VAL A 77 -0.43 5.65 -14.22
C VAL A 77 -0.35 7.17 -14.27
N GLU A 78 -1.40 7.82 -14.77
CA GLU A 78 -1.55 9.27 -14.65
C GLU A 78 -1.64 9.65 -13.18
N LYS A 79 -1.08 10.81 -12.80
CA LYS A 79 -1.29 11.30 -11.44
C LYS A 79 -2.78 11.46 -11.23
N ALA A 80 -3.34 10.74 -10.27
CA ALA A 80 -4.73 10.95 -9.92
C ALA A 80 -4.85 12.43 -9.49
N SER A 81 -5.60 13.22 -10.27
CA SER A 81 -6.13 14.48 -9.74
C SER A 81 -6.81 14.09 -8.42
N LYS A 82 -6.63 14.86 -7.33
CA LYS A 82 -7.00 14.50 -5.93
C LYS A 82 -8.51 14.28 -5.68
N LYS A 83 -9.26 13.72 -6.62
CA LYS A 83 -10.68 13.40 -6.55
C LYS A 83 -10.83 11.92 -6.89
N HIS A 84 -11.35 11.18 -5.90
CA HIS A 84 -11.80 9.79 -5.99
C HIS A 84 -10.73 8.70 -6.08
N THR A 85 -10.16 8.34 -4.93
CA THR A 85 -9.78 6.95 -4.66
C THR A 85 -11.04 6.22 -4.21
N VAL A 86 -11.53 5.28 -5.02
CA VAL A 86 -12.59 4.34 -4.60
C VAL A 86 -12.04 3.55 -3.40
N PRO A 87 -12.78 3.43 -2.28
CA PRO A 87 -12.31 2.67 -1.13
C PRO A 87 -11.98 1.22 -1.55
N TYR A 88 -10.79 0.73 -1.23
CA TYR A 88 -10.34 -0.64 -1.51
C TYR A 88 -11.34 -1.71 -1.06
N GLN A 89 -12.15 -1.42 -0.03
CA GLN A 89 -13.20 -2.32 0.45
C GLN A 89 -14.25 -2.66 -0.62
N ASP A 90 -14.51 -1.77 -1.57
CA ASP A 90 -15.52 -1.98 -2.62
C ASP A 90 -15.00 -2.78 -3.82
N SER A 91 -13.68 -2.92 -4.00
CA SER A 91 -13.12 -3.68 -5.12
C SER A 91 -12.89 -5.17 -4.81
N VAL A 92 -12.92 -5.56 -3.52
CA VAL A 92 -12.66 -6.95 -3.07
C VAL A 92 -13.95 -7.78 -2.99
N THR A 93 -15.12 -7.14 -3.06
CA THR A 93 -16.42 -7.82 -3.00
C THR A 93 -16.94 -8.29 -4.36
N VAL A 94 -16.18 -8.10 -5.44
CA VAL A 94 -16.52 -8.61 -6.77
C VAL A 94 -16.34 -10.14 -6.78
N PRO A 95 -17.39 -10.93 -7.06
CA PRO A 95 -17.29 -12.40 -7.13
C PRO A 95 -16.25 -12.83 -8.17
N PRO A 96 -15.52 -13.94 -7.95
CA PRO A 96 -14.46 -14.44 -8.82
C PRO A 96 -14.96 -15.01 -10.16
N ASP A 97 -16.26 -14.95 -10.42
CA ASP A 97 -16.90 -15.48 -11.63
C ASP A 97 -17.09 -14.35 -12.66
N ALA A 98 -15.97 -13.83 -13.15
CA ALA A 98 -15.93 -13.13 -14.43
C ALA A 98 -14.65 -13.59 -15.11
N GLU A 99 -14.84 -14.53 -16.03
CA GLU A 99 -13.89 -15.06 -16.99
C GLU A 99 -12.98 -13.95 -17.52
N ASP A 100 -11.66 -14.16 -17.45
CA ASP A 100 -10.69 -13.79 -18.48
C ASP A 100 -9.33 -14.37 -18.09
N LEU A 101 -9.25 -15.70 -18.22
CA LEU A 101 -8.00 -16.38 -18.53
C LEU A 101 -7.78 -16.19 -20.03
N ASP A 102 -6.75 -15.44 -20.43
CA ASP A 102 -6.18 -15.61 -21.76
C ASP A 102 -4.66 -15.72 -21.67
N GLU A 103 -4.22 -16.96 -21.91
CA GLU A 103 -2.85 -17.37 -22.16
C GLU A 103 -2.46 -16.93 -23.58
N SER A 104 -1.48 -16.04 -23.72
CA SER A 104 -0.69 -16.01 -24.96
C SER A 104 0.75 -15.58 -24.68
N GLU A 105 1.62 -16.59 -24.61
CA GLU A 105 3.04 -16.42 -24.88
C GLU A 105 3.23 -16.12 -26.37
N GLU A 106 3.51 -14.87 -26.72
CA GLU A 106 4.17 -14.57 -28.00
C GLU A 106 5.30 -13.56 -27.77
N ALA A 107 6.53 -14.01 -28.05
CA ALA A 107 7.74 -13.22 -27.96
C ALA A 107 7.73 -12.15 -29.06
N ILE A 108 7.49 -10.89 -28.68
CA ILE A 108 7.70 -9.75 -29.57
C ILE A 108 8.96 -9.03 -29.09
N ALA A 109 10.02 -9.14 -29.89
CA ALA A 109 11.15 -8.22 -29.82
C ALA A 109 10.64 -6.84 -30.23
N VAL A 110 10.67 -5.88 -29.31
CA VAL A 110 10.34 -4.48 -29.61
C VAL A 110 11.61 -3.68 -29.36
N ASP A 111 12.20 -3.22 -30.45
CA ASP A 111 13.25 -2.20 -30.45
C ASP A 111 12.73 -0.93 -29.78
N ASP A 112 13.63 -0.27 -29.05
CA ASP A 112 13.45 1.06 -28.45
C ASP A 112 13.05 2.07 -29.53
N ASP A 113 12.16 3.00 -29.17
CA ASP A 113 11.59 4.12 -29.95
C ASP A 113 10.29 3.81 -30.70
N ASP A 114 9.15 3.89 -29.99
CA ASP A 114 8.00 4.72 -30.42
C ASP A 114 6.91 4.79 -29.32
N ASP A 115 6.55 6.03 -28.97
CA ASP A 115 5.65 6.46 -27.90
C ASP A 115 4.15 6.15 -28.16
N ASP A 116 3.80 5.57 -29.32
CA ASP A 116 2.40 5.52 -29.78
C ASP A 116 1.75 4.12 -29.78
N THR A 117 2.45 3.04 -29.39
CA THR A 117 1.84 1.69 -29.25
C THR A 117 1.31 1.39 -27.85
N ALA A 118 1.49 2.30 -26.90
CA ALA A 118 1.20 2.08 -25.48
C ALA A 118 -0.29 2.16 -25.07
N THR A 119 -1.19 2.39 -26.02
CA THR A 119 -2.60 2.72 -25.74
C THR A 119 -3.48 1.49 -25.47
N LEU A 120 -3.01 0.26 -25.77
CA LEU A 120 -3.80 -0.97 -25.62
C LEU A 120 -3.22 -1.98 -24.60
N MET A 121 -2.08 -1.70 -23.96
CA MET A 121 -1.53 -2.64 -22.97
C MET A 121 -2.27 -2.53 -21.63
N PRO A 122 -2.69 -3.66 -21.03
CA PRO A 122 -3.15 -3.71 -19.65
C PRO A 122 -2.17 -3.00 -18.71
N LEU A 123 -2.70 -2.27 -17.73
CA LEU A 123 -1.88 -1.44 -16.82
C LEU A 123 -0.74 -2.23 -16.15
N GLY A 124 -1.00 -3.48 -15.77
CA GLY A 124 0.00 -4.37 -15.18
C GLY A 124 1.18 -4.64 -16.13
N ILE A 125 0.90 -4.84 -17.41
CA ILE A 125 1.92 -5.07 -18.45
C ILE A 125 2.74 -3.79 -18.65
N LYS A 126 2.09 -2.64 -18.85
CA LYS A 126 2.77 -1.33 -19.00
C LYS A 126 3.68 -1.00 -17.81
N ALA A 127 3.18 -1.19 -16.59
CA ALA A 127 3.96 -0.99 -15.36
C ALA A 127 5.19 -1.91 -15.31
N SER A 128 5.02 -3.19 -15.68
CA SER A 128 6.11 -4.17 -15.68
C SER A 128 7.21 -3.79 -16.67
N PHE A 129 6.87 -3.32 -17.87
CA PHE A 129 7.84 -2.87 -18.87
C PHE A 129 8.63 -1.67 -18.37
N LYS A 130 7.95 -0.65 -17.83
CA LYS A 130 8.63 0.53 -17.28
C LYS A 130 9.57 0.17 -16.13
N LEU A 131 9.13 -0.67 -15.20
CA LEU A 131 9.96 -1.13 -14.08
C LEU A 131 11.18 -1.91 -14.58
N ARG A 132 10.99 -2.82 -15.54
CA ARG A 132 12.10 -3.58 -16.16
C ARG A 132 13.08 -2.64 -16.86
N SER A 133 12.61 -1.63 -17.60
CA SER A 133 13.47 -0.64 -18.26
C SER A 133 14.31 0.14 -17.24
N VAL A 134 13.73 0.57 -16.12
CA VAL A 134 14.49 1.22 -15.02
C VAL A 134 15.55 0.27 -14.45
N ILE A 135 15.19 -0.98 -14.16
CA ILE A 135 16.13 -1.99 -13.63
C ILE A 135 17.27 -2.24 -14.61
N ARG A 136 16.97 -2.40 -15.91
CA ARG A 136 17.98 -2.56 -16.96
C ARG A 136 18.90 -1.35 -17.00
N ALA A 137 18.36 -0.14 -16.98
CA ALA A 137 19.14 1.10 -17.00
C ALA A 137 20.07 1.25 -15.78
N VAL A 138 19.60 0.88 -14.58
CA VAL A 138 20.42 0.88 -13.35
C VAL A 138 21.53 -0.17 -13.43
N ARG A 139 21.24 -1.36 -13.96
CA ARG A 139 22.17 -2.49 -14.03
C ARG A 139 23.13 -2.46 -15.22
N SER A 140 22.94 -1.53 -16.17
CA SER A 140 23.72 -1.51 -17.41
C SER A 140 25.21 -1.22 -17.22
N SER A 141 25.64 -0.65 -16.09
CA SER A 141 27.07 -0.54 -15.76
C SER A 141 27.37 -0.56 -14.25
N PRO A 142 28.59 -0.92 -13.82
CA PRO A 142 29.03 -0.81 -12.43
C PRO A 142 28.88 0.61 -11.87
N GLN A 143 29.17 1.65 -12.67
CA GLN A 143 29.08 3.05 -12.25
C GLN A 143 27.63 3.48 -12.02
N ARG A 144 26.70 3.06 -12.87
CA ARG A 144 25.26 3.36 -12.69
C ARG A 144 24.70 2.68 -11.45
N ARG A 145 25.07 1.41 -11.19
CA ARG A 145 24.75 0.72 -9.94
C ARG A 145 25.31 1.45 -8.73
N GLN A 146 26.57 1.86 -8.76
CA GLN A 146 27.20 2.59 -7.65
C GLN A 146 26.53 3.93 -7.38
N ARG A 147 26.21 4.70 -8.43
CA ARG A 147 25.45 5.96 -8.30
C ARG A 147 24.07 5.71 -7.71
N TRP A 148 23.36 4.68 -8.17
CA TRP A 148 22.09 4.28 -7.59
C TRP A 148 22.22 3.95 -6.11
N TYR A 149 23.20 3.14 -5.72
CA TYR A 149 23.50 2.82 -4.31
C TYR A 149 23.78 4.06 -3.47
N GLN A 150 24.54 5.03 -4.00
CA GLN A 150 24.83 6.29 -3.32
C GLN A 150 23.56 7.15 -3.11
N ILE A 151 22.63 7.12 -4.05
CA ILE A 151 21.35 7.84 -3.96
C ILE A 151 20.41 7.19 -2.95
N ILE A 152 20.33 5.85 -2.92
CA ILE A 152 19.41 5.14 -2.01
C ILE A 152 20.00 4.92 -0.61
N SER A 153 21.32 4.98 -0.44
CA SER A 153 22.01 4.82 0.85
C SER A 153 21.50 5.77 1.95
N PRO A 154 21.31 7.08 1.68
CA PRO A 154 20.69 8.01 2.63
C PRO A 154 19.20 7.78 2.84
N ALA A 155 18.51 7.19 1.86
CA ALA A 155 17.08 6.87 1.91
C ALA A 155 16.80 5.55 2.65
N ASN A 156 17.83 4.76 2.95
CA ASN A 156 17.71 3.63 3.86
C ASN A 156 17.36 4.16 5.24
N ILE A 157 16.06 4.09 5.56
CA ILE A 157 15.50 4.19 6.90
C ILE A 157 16.43 3.36 7.79
N LYS A 158 17.10 4.04 8.74
CA LYS A 158 18.07 3.53 9.73
C LYS A 158 18.24 2.02 9.68
N ALA A 159 19.46 1.57 9.36
CA ALA A 159 19.93 0.18 9.41
C ALA A 159 19.54 -0.56 10.71
N GLY A 160 18.28 -0.95 10.79
CA GLY A 160 17.61 -1.68 11.85
C GLY A 160 16.70 -2.65 11.15
N VAL A 161 17.32 -3.70 10.63
CA VAL A 161 16.76 -4.98 10.17
C VAL A 161 15.24 -4.97 9.94
N HIS A 162 14.83 -4.61 8.74
CA HIS A 162 13.61 -5.16 8.15
C HIS A 162 13.99 -5.76 6.79
N MET A 163 14.54 -6.97 6.87
CA MET A 163 14.70 -7.84 5.73
C MET A 163 13.29 -8.19 5.23
N LEU A 164 12.83 -7.48 4.21
CA LEU A 164 11.63 -7.87 3.46
C LEU A 164 12.03 -9.12 2.65
N ILE A 165 11.87 -10.30 3.24
CA ILE A 165 11.99 -11.56 2.50
C ILE A 165 10.76 -11.64 1.59
N LEU A 166 10.93 -11.25 0.33
CA LEU A 166 10.00 -11.67 -0.72
C LEU A 166 10.42 -13.08 -1.13
N ASP A 167 9.79 -14.07 -0.51
CA ASP A 167 9.88 -15.46 -0.98
C ASP A 167 9.07 -15.56 -2.27
N VAL A 168 9.73 -15.29 -3.41
CA VAL A 168 9.19 -15.59 -4.72
C VAL A 168 9.76 -16.93 -5.12
N LYS A 169 8.95 -17.98 -5.02
CA LYS A 169 9.29 -19.28 -5.62
C LYS A 169 9.49 -19.07 -7.12
N THR A 170 10.72 -19.27 -7.58
CA THR A 170 11.08 -19.45 -8.99
C THR A 170 10.63 -20.82 -9.47
#